data_AF-A0A352RSM7-F1
#
_entry.id   AF-A0A352RSM7-F1
#
_cell.length_a   1.000
_cell.length_b   1.000
_cell.length_c   1.000
_cell.angle_alpha   90.00
_cell.angle_beta   90.00
_cell.angle_gamma   90.00
#
_symmetry.space_group_name_H-M   'P 1'
#
loop_
_entity.id
_entity.type
_entity.pdbx_description
1 polymer ?
#
loop_
_entity_poly.entity_id
_entity_poly.type
_entity_poly.pdbx_seq_one_letter_code
_entity_poly.pdbx_strand_id
1 'polypeptide(L)'
;MKPVSRIPHSIPSRLCPSHLCQVSAVALSMFAGVAVTPAMGASVDAPAGATIAAVEFNDSFLYNPDGKRLDISRFNQGNFATPGNYRADLYVNDVWLGRAEVNLRAIGDDARNVQPCFDHDMLDRMGVDLAKLAPEASARLQEGSDCEQIPGLIPAATATFDTGE
;
A
#
# COMPACT_ATOMS: atom_id res chain seq x y z
N MET A 1 -4.81 55.77 -14.93
CA MET A 1 -4.44 56.67 -13.81
C MET A 1 -5.59 56.75 -12.82
N LYS A 2 -5.45 56.08 -11.68
CA LYS A 2 -6.26 56.22 -10.46
C LYS A 2 -5.32 55.95 -9.26
N PRO A 3 -5.41 56.71 -8.17
CA PRO A 3 -4.35 56.80 -7.17
C PRO A 3 -4.28 55.59 -6.22
N VAL A 4 -3.04 55.28 -5.85
CA VAL A 4 -2.60 54.36 -4.80
C VAL A 4 -3.03 54.90 -3.44
N SER A 5 -3.64 54.05 -2.60
CA SER A 5 -3.78 54.32 -1.17
C SER A 5 -3.08 53.21 -0.37
N ARG A 6 -2.14 53.63 0.46
CA ARG A 6 -1.21 52.83 1.25
C ARG A 6 -1.71 52.86 2.69
N ILE A 7 -2.07 51.72 3.27
CA ILE A 7 -2.41 51.59 4.69
C ILE A 7 -1.24 50.92 5.41
N PRO A 8 -0.59 51.56 6.40
CA PRO A 8 0.35 50.91 7.29
C PRO A 8 -0.41 50.43 8.53
N HIS A 9 -0.36 49.14 8.85
CA HIS A 9 -0.68 48.69 10.21
C HIS A 9 0.40 47.73 10.69
N SER A 10 1.09 48.23 11.71
CA SER A 10 2.15 47.63 12.49
C SER A 10 1.69 46.40 13.27
N ILE A 11 2.63 45.45 13.35
CA ILE A 11 2.71 44.25 14.18
C ILE A 11 2.45 44.58 15.66
N PRO A 12 1.95 43.63 16.46
CA PRO A 12 2.82 43.20 17.56
C PRO A 12 2.95 41.68 17.68
N SER A 13 4.21 41.28 17.71
CA SER A 13 4.75 39.98 18.02
C SER A 13 4.38 39.63 19.46
N ARG A 14 3.61 38.56 19.67
CA ARG A 14 3.47 37.97 21.00
C ARG A 14 4.71 37.11 21.27
N LEU A 15 5.72 37.75 21.84
CA LEU A 15 6.74 37.07 22.64
C LEU A 15 6.01 36.40 23.81
N CYS A 16 6.11 35.08 23.91
CA CYS A 16 5.81 34.38 25.16
C CYS A 16 7.12 34.31 25.96
N PRO A 17 7.21 34.96 27.13
CA PRO A 17 8.41 34.96 27.93
C PRO A 17 8.61 33.60 28.62
N SER A 18 9.82 33.08 28.44
CA SER A 18 10.48 32.16 29.36
C SER A 18 10.35 32.66 30.81
N HIS A 19 10.32 31.72 31.76
CA HIS A 19 10.39 31.83 33.22
C HIS A 19 9.11 31.42 33.97
N LEU A 20 8.92 30.11 34.13
CA LEU A 20 8.42 29.56 35.38
C LEU A 20 9.27 28.34 35.75
N CYS A 21 10.37 28.66 36.41
CA CYS A 21 11.03 27.76 37.34
C CYS A 21 10.23 27.83 38.65
N GLN A 22 9.48 26.78 38.97
CA GLN A 22 9.22 26.43 40.37
C GLN A 22 9.43 24.93 40.55
N VAL A 23 10.53 24.65 41.23
CA VAL A 23 10.93 23.38 41.80
C VAL A 23 9.86 22.95 42.82
N SER A 24 9.33 21.74 42.70
CA SER A 24 8.67 21.09 43.84
C SER A 24 8.98 19.60 43.87
N ALA A 25 9.77 19.26 44.89
CA ALA A 25 9.74 18.06 45.70
C ALA A 25 9.45 16.71 45.03
N VAL A 26 10.50 15.89 45.05
CA VAL A 26 10.50 14.43 45.09
C VAL A 26 9.31 13.88 45.89
N ALA A 27 8.45 13.11 45.22
CA ALA A 27 7.61 12.11 45.85
C ALA A 27 7.96 10.76 45.23
N LEU A 28 8.85 10.04 45.92
CA LEU A 28 9.26 8.67 45.61
C LEU A 28 8.10 7.74 45.96
N SER A 29 7.13 7.54 45.06
CA SER A 29 6.09 6.54 45.23
C SER A 29 6.60 5.19 44.71
N MET A 30 6.86 4.27 45.64
CA MET A 30 7.05 2.86 45.34
C MET A 30 5.81 2.32 44.63
N PHE A 31 5.91 2.05 43.32
CA PHE A 31 4.99 1.15 42.65
C PHE A 31 5.51 -0.27 42.85
N ALA A 32 4.75 -1.05 43.62
CA ALA A 32 4.92 -2.48 43.77
C ALA A 32 4.96 -3.15 42.39
N GLY A 33 5.89 -4.08 42.22
CA GLY A 33 6.16 -4.76 40.95
C GLY A 33 4.92 -5.44 40.38
N VAL A 34 4.49 -4.97 39.21
CA VAL A 34 3.68 -5.75 38.30
C VAL A 34 4.67 -6.53 37.43
N ALA A 35 4.66 -7.85 37.56
CA ALA A 35 5.36 -8.73 36.64
C ALA A 35 4.73 -8.58 35.25
N VAL A 36 5.37 -7.81 34.37
CA VAL A 36 5.05 -7.78 32.94
C VAL A 36 5.56 -9.10 32.37
N THR A 37 4.67 -10.05 32.15
CA THR A 37 4.95 -11.20 31.30
C THR A 37 5.08 -10.69 29.86
N PRO A 38 6.16 -11.02 29.14
CA PRO A 38 6.20 -10.75 27.71
C PRO A 38 5.17 -11.66 27.05
N ALA A 39 4.09 -11.07 26.55
CA ALA A 39 3.23 -11.75 25.59
C ALA A 39 4.06 -11.91 24.32
N MET A 40 4.56 -13.13 24.09
CA MET A 40 5.16 -13.51 22.81
C MET A 40 4.07 -13.31 21.75
N GLY A 41 4.17 -12.23 20.97
CA GLY A 41 3.33 -12.03 19.80
C GLY A 41 3.62 -13.17 18.82
N ALA A 42 2.67 -14.08 18.66
CA ALA A 42 2.73 -15.07 17.61
C ALA A 42 2.67 -14.31 16.28
N SER A 43 3.79 -14.28 15.56
CA SER A 43 3.80 -13.93 14.14
C SER A 43 2.97 -14.99 13.43
N VAL A 44 1.76 -14.61 13.04
CA VAL A 44 0.93 -15.42 12.15
C VAL A 44 1.61 -15.32 10.79
N ASP A 45 2.46 -16.29 10.47
CA ASP A 45 2.89 -16.50 9.09
C ASP A 45 1.61 -16.70 8.26
N ALA A 46 1.29 -15.70 7.44
CA ALA A 46 0.24 -15.83 6.46
C ALA A 46 0.63 -16.99 5.54
N PRO A 47 -0.24 -18.00 5.35
CA PRO A 47 0.10 -19.13 4.50
C PRO A 47 0.27 -18.61 3.08
N ALA A 48 1.50 -18.63 2.58
CA ALA A 48 1.79 -18.45 1.17
C ALA A 48 1.19 -19.64 0.42
N GLY A 49 0.10 -19.40 -0.30
CA GLY A 49 -0.58 -20.39 -1.12
C GLY A 49 -1.75 -21.07 -0.43
N ALA A 50 -2.88 -20.37 -0.34
CA ALA A 50 -4.15 -21.04 -0.12
C ALA A 50 -4.41 -22.01 -1.29
N THR A 51 -4.39 -23.32 -1.03
CA THR A 51 -4.92 -24.31 -1.97
C THR A 51 -6.42 -24.09 -2.10
N ILE A 52 -6.83 -23.36 -3.13
CA ILE A 52 -8.24 -23.16 -3.43
C ILE A 52 -8.84 -24.55 -3.75
N ALA A 53 -9.81 -25.00 -2.95
CA ALA A 53 -10.60 -26.18 -3.29
C ALA A 53 -11.30 -25.94 -4.64
N ALA A 54 -11.27 -26.91 -5.54
CA ALA A 54 -12.01 -26.81 -6.80
C ALA A 54 -13.52 -26.72 -6.47
N VAL A 55 -14.14 -25.59 -6.79
CA VAL A 55 -15.58 -25.34 -6.61
C VAL A 55 -16.25 -25.45 -7.98
N GLU A 56 -17.48 -25.95 -8.06
CA GLU A 56 -18.25 -25.95 -9.31
C GLU A 56 -19.49 -25.06 -9.16
N PHE A 57 -19.61 -24.04 -10.01
CA PHE A 57 -20.77 -23.16 -10.07
C PHE A 57 -21.82 -23.69 -11.05
N ASN A 58 -23.10 -23.58 -10.68
CA ASN A 58 -24.22 -23.96 -11.54
C ASN A 58 -24.50 -22.85 -12.58
N ASP A 59 -24.42 -23.19 -13.87
CA ASP A 59 -24.61 -22.28 -15.01
C ASP A 59 -26.07 -22.18 -15.50
N SER A 60 -27.01 -22.90 -14.88
CA SER A 60 -28.39 -23.08 -15.38
C SER A 60 -29.19 -21.78 -15.51
N PHE A 61 -28.76 -20.71 -14.85
CA PHE A 61 -29.39 -19.39 -14.87
C PHE A 61 -28.64 -18.36 -15.73
N LEU A 62 -27.47 -18.69 -16.28
CA LEU A 62 -26.59 -17.74 -16.96
C LEU A 62 -26.57 -17.99 -18.48
N TYR A 63 -27.29 -17.13 -19.19
CA TYR A 63 -27.36 -17.14 -20.65
C TYR A 63 -26.90 -15.81 -21.23
N ASN A 64 -26.21 -15.88 -22.37
CA ASN A 64 -25.95 -14.73 -23.21
C ASN A 64 -27.25 -14.17 -23.81
N PRO A 65 -27.25 -12.92 -24.30
CA PRO A 65 -28.41 -12.32 -24.97
C PRO A 65 -28.91 -13.12 -26.19
N ASP A 66 -28.06 -13.94 -26.81
CA ASP A 66 -28.40 -14.83 -27.92
C ASP A 66 -28.97 -16.21 -27.47
N GLY A 67 -29.21 -16.40 -26.17
CA GLY A 67 -29.84 -17.59 -25.59
C GLY A 67 -28.89 -18.78 -25.35
N LYS A 68 -27.57 -18.60 -25.56
CA LYS A 68 -26.57 -19.65 -25.29
C LYS A 68 -26.11 -19.61 -23.84
N ARG A 69 -25.81 -20.78 -23.26
CA ARG A 69 -25.20 -20.86 -21.93
C ARG A 69 -23.83 -20.18 -21.89
N LEU A 70 -23.58 -19.44 -20.81
CA LEU A 70 -22.31 -18.76 -20.57
C LEU A 70 -21.30 -19.73 -19.95
N ASP A 71 -20.10 -19.81 -20.53
CA ASP A 71 -19.01 -20.59 -19.92
C ASP A 71 -18.44 -19.84 -18.70
N ILE A 72 -18.75 -20.36 -17.51
CA ILE A 72 -18.29 -19.85 -16.21
C ILE A 72 -17.24 -20.74 -15.55
N SER A 73 -16.68 -21.71 -16.28
CA SER A 73 -15.70 -22.67 -15.74
C SER A 73 -14.45 -21.99 -15.17
N ARG A 74 -14.12 -20.77 -15.61
CA ARG A 74 -13.02 -19.97 -15.04
C ARG A 74 -13.23 -19.61 -13.57
N PHE A 75 -14.48 -19.44 -13.13
CA PHE A 75 -14.80 -19.04 -11.76
C PHE A 75 -14.75 -20.24 -10.80
N ASN A 76 -14.70 -21.47 -11.31
CA ASN A 76 -14.50 -22.69 -10.53
C ASN A 76 -13.08 -22.79 -9.95
N GLN A 77 -12.15 -22.06 -10.56
CA GLN A 77 -10.78 -21.87 -10.09
C GLN A 77 -10.80 -20.55 -9.32
N GLY A 78 -10.14 -20.48 -8.15
CA GLY A 78 -10.30 -19.35 -7.21
C GLY A 78 -10.19 -17.96 -7.80
N ASN A 79 -10.60 -16.94 -7.03
CA ASN A 79 -10.58 -15.56 -7.47
C ASN A 79 -9.14 -15.00 -7.55
N PHE A 80 -8.40 -15.34 -8.60
CA PHE A 80 -7.08 -14.78 -8.89
C PHE A 80 -7.19 -13.70 -9.98
N ALA A 81 -6.41 -12.64 -9.83
CA ALA A 81 -6.29 -11.63 -10.87
C ALA A 81 -5.64 -12.24 -12.12
N THR A 82 -6.09 -11.82 -13.31
CA THR A 82 -5.41 -12.14 -14.56
C THR A 82 -4.34 -11.08 -14.86
N PRO A 83 -3.31 -11.37 -15.66
CA PRO A 83 -2.40 -10.33 -16.15
C PRO A 83 -3.16 -9.24 -16.92
N GLY A 84 -2.83 -7.97 -16.69
CA GLY A 84 -3.53 -6.84 -17.33
C GLY A 84 -3.35 -5.51 -16.60
N ASN A 85 -4.02 -4.47 -17.09
CA ASN A 85 -4.06 -3.16 -16.44
C ASN A 85 -5.38 -3.02 -15.68
N TYR A 86 -5.26 -2.64 -14.41
CA TYR A 86 -6.39 -2.52 -13.49
C TYR A 86 -6.45 -1.11 -12.93
N ARG A 87 -7.67 -0.56 -12.77
CA ARG A 87 -7.86 0.63 -11.95
C ARG A 87 -8.19 0.19 -10.53
N ALA A 88 -7.31 0.48 -9.59
CA ALA A 88 -7.46 0.05 -8.20
C ALA A 88 -7.20 1.21 -7.24
N ASP A 89 -7.74 1.10 -6.03
CA ASP A 89 -7.45 2.02 -4.94
C ASP A 89 -6.07 1.68 -4.36
N LEU A 90 -5.21 2.69 -4.28
CA LEU A 90 -3.82 2.56 -3.87
C LEU A 90 -3.69 2.93 -2.40
N TYR A 91 -3.17 1.99 -1.61
CA TYR A 91 -2.85 2.18 -0.20
C TYR A 91 -1.36 1.99 0.02
N VAL A 92 -0.76 2.83 0.86
CA VAL A 92 0.63 2.70 1.31
C VAL A 92 0.65 2.84 2.83
N ASN A 93 1.14 1.81 3.54
CA ASN A 93 1.13 1.77 5.00
C ASN A 93 -0.25 2.14 5.60
N ASP A 94 -1.30 1.49 5.09
CA ASP A 94 -2.70 1.68 5.48
C ASP A 94 -3.30 3.07 5.14
N VAL A 95 -2.58 3.93 4.42
CA VAL A 95 -3.07 5.25 3.99
C VAL A 95 -3.53 5.20 2.54
N TRP A 96 -4.79 5.57 2.29
CA TRP A 96 -5.32 5.71 0.94
C TRP A 96 -4.72 6.93 0.23
N LEU A 97 -4.15 6.72 -0.95
CA LEU A 97 -3.52 7.76 -1.76
C LEU A 97 -4.38 8.17 -2.96
N GLY A 98 -5.37 7.36 -3.34
CA GLY A 98 -6.24 7.61 -4.49
C GLY A 98 -6.44 6.38 -5.35
N ARG A 99 -6.97 6.59 -6.55
CA ARG A 99 -7.14 5.54 -7.56
C ARG A 99 -6.08 5.65 -8.64
N ALA A 100 -5.38 4.56 -8.91
CA ALA A 100 -4.30 4.50 -9.90
C ALA A 100 -4.51 3.33 -10.87
N GLU A 101 -3.84 3.40 -12.01
CA GLU A 101 -3.69 2.23 -12.89
C GLU A 101 -2.53 1.37 -12.35
N VAL A 102 -2.77 0.08 -12.20
CA VAL A 102 -1.81 -0.93 -11.73
C VAL A 102 -1.65 -1.97 -12.83
N ASN A 103 -0.42 -2.20 -13.27
CA ASN A 103 -0.12 -3.28 -14.20
C ASN A 103 0.19 -4.56 -13.43
N LEU A 104 -0.59 -5.60 -13.71
CA LEU A 104 -0.38 -6.94 -13.16
C LEU A 104 0.24 -7.84 -14.22
N ARG A 105 1.27 -8.60 -13.85
CA ARG A 105 1.89 -9.61 -14.72
C ARG A 105 2.07 -10.95 -14.01
N ALA A 106 2.02 -12.01 -14.80
CA ALA A 106 2.42 -13.33 -14.32
C ALA A 106 3.93 -13.36 -14.07
N ILE A 107 4.33 -13.96 -12.96
CA ILE A 107 5.71 -14.08 -12.51
C ILE A 107 6.15 -15.53 -12.53
N GLY A 108 7.25 -15.81 -13.23
CA GLY A 108 7.77 -17.16 -13.41
C GLY A 108 6.88 -18.00 -14.32
N ASP A 109 6.88 -19.31 -14.11
CA ASP A 109 6.19 -20.27 -14.99
C ASP A 109 4.73 -20.52 -14.59
N ASP A 110 4.30 -20.09 -13.39
CA ASP A 110 2.90 -20.22 -12.97
C ASP A 110 2.09 -19.02 -13.45
N ALA A 111 1.24 -19.24 -14.46
CA ALA A 111 0.33 -18.23 -14.99
C ALA A 111 -0.65 -17.65 -13.95
N ARG A 112 -0.84 -18.32 -12.80
CA ARG A 112 -1.69 -17.85 -11.70
C ARG A 112 -0.93 -17.03 -10.67
N ASN A 113 0.40 -17.01 -10.70
CA ASN A 113 1.20 -16.14 -9.85
C ASN A 113 1.28 -14.74 -10.46
N VAL A 114 0.21 -13.97 -10.28
CA VAL A 114 0.05 -12.63 -10.84
C VAL A 114 0.37 -11.59 -9.77
N GLN A 115 1.30 -10.68 -10.07
CA GLN A 115 1.79 -9.67 -9.13
C GLN A 115 1.75 -8.27 -9.74
N PRO A 116 1.61 -7.21 -8.92
CA PRO A 116 1.77 -5.83 -9.37
C PRO A 116 3.21 -5.52 -9.73
N CYS A 117 3.39 -4.81 -10.86
CA CYS A 117 4.67 -4.27 -11.31
C CYS A 117 4.78 -2.79 -10.93
N PHE A 118 5.99 -2.35 -10.59
CA PHE A 118 6.25 -1.00 -10.10
C PHE A 118 7.30 -0.30 -10.96
N ASP A 119 6.87 0.73 -11.70
CA ASP A 119 7.78 1.62 -12.40
C ASP A 119 8.12 2.86 -11.56
N HIS A 120 8.97 3.71 -12.12
CA HIS A 120 9.37 4.97 -11.50
C HIS A 120 8.16 5.83 -11.11
N ASP A 121 7.17 5.94 -11.99
CA ASP A 121 5.99 6.79 -11.78
C ASP A 121 5.08 6.24 -10.67
N MET A 122 4.92 4.92 -10.58
CA MET A 122 4.17 4.28 -9.51
C MET A 122 4.84 4.50 -8.15
N LEU A 123 6.16 4.35 -8.07
CA LEU A 123 6.90 4.59 -6.83
C LEU A 123 6.80 6.06 -6.37
N ASP A 124 6.89 7.01 -7.30
CA ASP A 124 6.69 8.44 -7.00
C ASP A 124 5.28 8.71 -6.47
N ARG A 125 4.24 8.12 -7.08
CA ARG A 125 2.85 8.20 -6.60
C ARG A 125 2.67 7.60 -5.21
N MET A 126 3.41 6.55 -4.88
CA MET A 126 3.44 5.93 -3.55
C MET A 126 4.19 6.77 -2.51
N GLY A 127 4.85 7.86 -2.92
CA GLY A 127 5.64 8.73 -2.04
C GLY A 127 7.00 8.15 -1.66
N VAL A 128 7.53 7.22 -2.46
CA VAL A 128 8.87 6.65 -2.25
C VAL A 128 9.92 7.70 -2.58
N ASP A 129 10.88 7.87 -1.67
CA ASP A 129 12.05 8.72 -1.92
C ASP A 129 13.03 8.00 -2.85
N LEU A 130 12.90 8.25 -4.15
CA LEU A 130 13.68 7.58 -5.20
C LEU A 130 15.20 7.83 -5.07
N ALA A 131 15.61 8.93 -4.44
CA ALA A 131 17.02 9.24 -4.20
C ALA A 131 17.66 8.31 -3.15
N LYS A 132 16.85 7.55 -2.39
CA LYS A 132 17.31 6.58 -1.39
C LYS A 132 17.29 5.14 -1.90
N LEU A 133 16.84 4.90 -3.13
CA LEU A 133 16.90 3.55 -3.71
C LEU A 133 18.36 3.11 -3.87
N ALA A 134 18.58 1.81 -3.72
CA ALA A 134 19.88 1.23 -4.04
C ALA A 134 20.24 1.52 -5.52
N PRO A 135 21.53 1.70 -5.86
CA PRO A 135 21.95 1.95 -7.24
C PRO A 135 21.44 0.90 -8.23
N GLU A 136 21.41 -0.37 -7.81
CA GLU A 136 20.95 -1.50 -8.62
C GLU A 136 19.43 -1.44 -8.87
N ALA A 137 18.65 -1.05 -7.86
CA ALA A 137 17.21 -0.84 -8.01
C ALA A 137 16.91 0.35 -8.94
N SER A 138 17.67 1.43 -8.81
CA SER A 138 17.58 2.60 -9.69
C SER A 138 17.91 2.25 -11.14
N ALA A 139 18.92 1.39 -11.37
CA ALA A 139 19.29 0.95 -12.71
C ALA A 139 18.17 0.12 -13.37
N ARG A 140 17.58 -0.82 -12.64
CA ARG A 140 16.48 -1.66 -13.16
C ARG A 140 15.24 -0.84 -13.55
N LEU A 141 14.92 0.19 -12.76
CA LEU A 141 13.84 1.14 -13.09
C LEU A 141 14.12 1.95 -14.38
N GLN A 142 15.39 2.15 -14.75
CA GLN A 142 15.76 2.88 -15.97
C GLN A 142 15.77 2.00 -17.22
N GLU A 143 16.00 0.69 -17.09
CA GLU A 143 16.02 -0.26 -18.21
C GLU A 143 14.62 -0.50 -18.81
N GLY A 144 13.56 -0.35 -17.99
CA GLY A 144 12.20 -0.13 -18.47
C GLY A 144 11.49 -1.32 -19.15
N SER A 145 12.04 -2.54 -19.11
CA SER A 145 11.44 -3.72 -19.76
C SER A 145 10.89 -4.78 -18.82
N ASP A 146 11.27 -4.78 -17.55
CA ASP A 146 10.99 -5.89 -16.64
C ASP A 146 9.87 -5.53 -15.65
N CYS A 147 9.09 -6.52 -15.25
CA CYS A 147 8.11 -6.35 -14.17
C CYS A 147 8.87 -6.27 -12.84
N GLU A 148 9.13 -5.05 -12.43
CA GLU A 148 9.82 -4.76 -11.19
C GLU A 148 8.89 -5.01 -9.99
N GLN A 149 9.24 -5.99 -9.15
CA GLN A 149 8.50 -6.27 -7.91
C GLN A 149 9.00 -5.39 -6.76
N ILE A 150 8.09 -4.95 -5.88
CA ILE A 150 8.44 -4.05 -4.77
C ILE A 150 9.57 -4.57 -3.85
N PRO A 151 9.68 -5.87 -3.49
CA PRO A 151 10.74 -6.32 -2.60
C PRO A 151 12.13 -6.28 -3.24
N GLY A 152 12.20 -6.31 -4.57
CA GLY A 152 13.44 -6.16 -5.33
C GLY A 152 13.89 -4.70 -5.48
N LEU A 153 12.99 -3.74 -5.25
CA LEU A 153 13.27 -2.31 -5.29
C LEU A 153 13.56 -1.75 -3.89
N ILE A 154 12.77 -2.18 -2.90
CA ILE A 154 12.81 -1.70 -1.52
C ILE A 154 12.84 -2.93 -0.60
N PRO A 155 13.96 -3.19 0.10
CA PRO A 155 14.07 -4.32 1.02
C PRO A 155 12.98 -4.29 2.09
N ALA A 156 12.40 -5.47 2.39
CA ALA A 156 11.30 -5.68 3.33
C ALA A 156 9.96 -5.01 2.98
N ALA A 157 9.84 -4.32 1.84
CA ALA A 157 8.55 -3.88 1.33
C ALA A 157 7.78 -5.07 0.75
N THR A 158 6.46 -5.07 0.91
CA THR A 158 5.54 -6.05 0.33
C THR A 158 4.41 -5.34 -0.40
N ALA A 159 3.81 -6.03 -1.37
CA ALA A 159 2.65 -5.55 -2.09
C ALA A 159 1.68 -6.71 -2.32
N THR A 160 0.40 -6.40 -2.22
CA THR A 160 -0.70 -7.31 -2.54
C THR A 160 -1.68 -6.59 -3.45
N PHE A 161 -2.42 -7.36 -4.23
CA PHE A 161 -3.52 -6.87 -5.04
C PHE A 161 -4.76 -7.68 -4.68
N ASP A 162 -5.85 -6.99 -4.34
CA ASP A 162 -7.14 -7.59 -4.02
C ASP A 162 -8.10 -7.33 -5.19
N THR A 163 -8.78 -8.39 -5.66
CA THR A 163 -9.79 -8.32 -6.73
C THR A 163 -11.22 -8.19 -6.20
N GLY A 164 -11.41 -8.29 -4.89
CA GLY A 164 -12.71 -8.37 -4.23
C GLY A 164 -13.27 -7.04 -3.71
N GLU A 165 -12.46 -5.97 -3.69
CA GLU A 165 -12.83 -4.63 -3.20
C GLU A 165 -12.73 -3.58 -4.32
#